data_AF-A0A1X1WWK7-F1
#
_entry.id   AF-A0A1X1WWK7-F1
#
_cell.length_a   1.000
_cell.length_b   1.000
_cell.length_c   1.000
_cell.angle_alpha   90.00
_cell.angle_beta   90.00
_cell.angle_gamma   90.00
#
_symmetry.space_group_name_H-M   'P 1'
#
loop_
_entity.id
_entity.type
_entity.pdbx_description
1 polymer ?
#
loop_
_entity_poly.entity_id
_entity_poly.type
_entity_poly.pdbx_seq_one_letter_code
_entity_poly.pdbx_strand_id
1 'polypeptide(L)'
;MKSHATRIFAVTSLLFATAVGAASPAMADEWKMPDVEGELLQSATDAVLEASDGAVSPETSVAAGPPFEQINLTNWVVCAQSPEAGEEISGDTPPELEVARPNQC
;
A
#
# COMPACT_ATOMS: atom_id res chain seq x y z
N MET A 1 -73.73 2.30 21.85
CA MET A 1 -73.08 3.39 22.62
C MET A 1 -71.70 3.60 22.02
N LYS A 2 -71.29 4.85 21.75
CA LYS A 2 -70.09 5.17 20.97
C LYS A 2 -69.52 6.50 21.45
N SER A 3 -68.32 6.47 22.04
CA SER A 3 -67.51 7.66 22.37
C SER A 3 -66.04 7.27 22.38
N HIS A 4 -65.21 8.08 21.73
CA HIS A 4 -63.75 7.96 21.77
C HIS A 4 -63.17 8.73 22.97
N ALA A 5 -61.89 8.46 23.29
CA ALA A 5 -60.82 9.47 23.36
C ALA A 5 -59.91 9.40 24.62
N THR A 6 -58.65 9.05 24.36
CA THR A 6 -57.43 9.65 24.95
C THR A 6 -57.08 9.38 26.42
N ARG A 7 -55.90 8.76 26.65
CA ARG A 7 -54.79 9.10 27.60
C ARG A 7 -53.95 7.85 27.95
N ILE A 8 -52.61 7.87 28.12
CA ILE A 8 -51.56 8.84 27.73
C ILE A 8 -50.17 8.08 27.75
N PHE A 9 -49.21 8.46 26.88
CA PHE A 9 -47.73 8.28 26.94
C PHE A 9 -47.11 6.94 27.40
N ALA A 10 -46.30 6.34 26.52
CA ALA A 10 -44.94 5.86 26.84
C ALA A 10 -44.09 5.78 25.56
N VAL A 11 -43.30 6.83 25.27
CA VAL A 11 -42.31 6.81 24.18
C VAL A 11 -41.05 6.14 24.72
N THR A 12 -40.90 4.84 24.46
CA THR A 12 -39.66 4.11 24.76
C THR A 12 -38.78 4.08 23.50
N SER A 13 -38.17 5.23 23.19
CA SER A 13 -37.18 5.33 22.12
C SER A 13 -35.97 4.47 22.44
N LEU A 14 -35.83 3.29 21.82
CA LEU A 14 -34.54 2.60 21.76
C LEU A 14 -33.60 3.44 20.89
N LEU A 15 -32.75 4.22 21.53
CA LEU A 15 -31.62 4.90 20.90
C LEU A 15 -30.59 3.86 20.47
N PHE A 16 -30.72 3.37 19.22
CA PHE A 16 -29.58 2.79 18.50
C PHE A 16 -28.59 3.92 18.21
N ALA A 17 -27.70 4.17 19.18
CA ALA A 17 -26.54 5.03 18.97
C ALA A 17 -25.53 4.31 18.08
N THR A 18 -25.75 4.38 16.76
CA THR A 18 -24.76 3.98 15.76
C THR A 18 -23.58 4.94 15.84
N ALA A 19 -22.61 4.62 16.68
CA ALA A 19 -21.32 5.28 16.69
C ALA A 19 -20.58 4.94 15.38
N VAL A 20 -20.87 5.70 14.33
CA VAL A 20 -19.98 5.82 13.19
C VAL A 20 -18.73 6.53 13.72
N GLY A 21 -17.76 5.74 14.16
CA GLY A 21 -16.40 6.20 14.31
C GLY A 21 -15.96 6.66 12.94
N ALA A 22 -15.82 7.96 12.74
CA ALA A 22 -15.12 8.50 11.59
C ALA A 22 -13.67 8.02 11.71
N ALA A 23 -13.33 6.97 10.97
CA ALA A 23 -11.95 6.70 10.64
C ALA A 23 -11.50 7.91 9.82
N SER A 24 -10.81 8.85 10.47
CA SER A 24 -9.96 9.78 9.74
C SER A 24 -9.07 8.91 8.84
N PRO A 25 -8.90 9.25 7.54
CA PRO A 25 -7.81 8.64 6.80
C PRO A 25 -6.54 8.89 7.61
N ALA A 26 -5.78 7.82 7.87
CA ALA A 26 -4.39 8.03 8.22
C ALA A 26 -3.80 8.86 7.08
N MET A 27 -3.10 9.94 7.42
CA MET A 27 -2.27 10.59 6.42
C MET A 27 -1.20 9.55 6.09
N ALA A 28 -1.31 8.90 4.94
CA ALA A 28 -0.23 8.08 4.43
C ALA A 28 0.96 9.02 4.23
N ASP A 29 2.14 8.62 4.69
CA ASP A 29 3.36 9.32 4.34
C ASP A 29 3.55 9.18 2.81
N GLU A 30 3.63 10.32 2.13
CA GLU A 30 3.74 10.42 0.67
C GLU A 30 5.21 10.58 0.26
N TRP A 31 5.87 9.47 -0.07
CA TRP A 31 7.23 9.48 -0.64
C TRP A 31 7.20 9.42 -2.16
N LYS A 32 8.32 9.73 -2.82
CA LYS A 32 8.43 9.65 -4.28
C LYS A 32 9.32 8.47 -4.69
N MET A 33 8.85 7.72 -5.68
CA MET A 33 9.57 6.56 -6.20
C MET A 33 10.85 7.02 -6.94
N PRO A 34 12.05 6.53 -6.58
CA PRO A 34 13.27 6.81 -7.34
C PRO A 34 13.24 6.14 -8.72
N ASP A 35 14.05 6.64 -9.65
CA ASP A 35 14.35 5.98 -10.93
C ASP A 35 15.44 4.94 -10.70
N VAL A 36 15.09 3.65 -10.74
CA VAL A 36 15.96 2.51 -10.40
C VAL A 36 15.98 1.43 -11.48
N GLU A 37 15.36 1.66 -12.64
CA GLU A 37 15.42 0.72 -13.76
C GLU A 37 16.86 0.56 -14.28
N GLY A 38 17.27 -0.69 -14.51
CA GLY A 38 18.64 -1.02 -14.89
C GLY A 38 19.65 -1.06 -13.73
N GLU A 39 19.28 -0.67 -12.51
CA GLU A 39 20.15 -0.83 -11.33
C GLU A 39 20.24 -2.29 -10.86
N LEU A 40 21.30 -2.60 -10.10
CA LEU A 40 21.34 -3.83 -9.31
C LEU A 40 20.27 -3.75 -8.23
N LEU A 41 19.55 -4.85 -7.99
CA LEU A 41 18.45 -4.89 -7.02
C LEU A 41 18.90 -4.44 -5.60
N GLN A 42 20.16 -4.66 -5.21
CA GLN A 42 20.69 -4.13 -3.94
C GLN A 42 20.59 -2.60 -3.89
N SER A 43 21.09 -1.91 -4.92
CA SER A 43 21.07 -0.44 -5.02
C SER A 43 19.65 0.10 -5.11
N ALA A 44 18.80 -0.54 -5.89
CA ALA A 44 17.38 -0.18 -6.00
C ALA A 44 16.64 -0.31 -4.66
N THR A 45 16.87 -1.40 -3.91
CA THR A 45 16.33 -1.59 -2.56
C THR A 45 16.83 -0.51 -1.60
N ASP A 46 18.14 -0.23 -1.61
CA ASP A 46 18.74 0.80 -0.76
C ASP A 46 18.17 2.20 -1.09
N ALA A 47 17.93 2.51 -2.38
CA ALA A 47 17.36 3.77 -2.85
C ALA A 47 15.87 3.94 -2.47
N VAL A 48 15.05 2.89 -2.55
CA VAL A 48 13.65 2.93 -2.09
C VAL A 48 13.57 3.09 -0.56
N LEU A 49 14.49 2.45 0.18
CA LEU A 49 14.62 2.65 1.63
C LEU A 49 15.06 4.09 1.95
N GLU A 50 16.04 4.66 1.25
CA GLU A 50 16.46 6.05 1.45
C GLU A 50 15.32 7.05 1.13
N ALA A 51 14.62 6.84 0.01
CA ALA A 51 13.50 7.69 -0.41
C ALA A 51 12.29 7.63 0.54
N SER A 52 12.15 6.56 1.32
CA SER A 52 11.06 6.34 2.28
C SER A 52 11.47 6.52 3.76
N ASP A 53 12.64 7.10 4.06
CA ASP A 53 13.20 7.20 5.42
C ASP A 53 13.29 5.83 6.15
N GLY A 54 13.40 4.74 5.39
CA GLY A 54 13.43 3.36 5.86
C GLY A 54 12.05 2.75 6.18
N ALA A 55 10.95 3.44 5.83
CA ALA A 55 9.59 2.98 6.13
C ALA A 55 9.11 1.85 5.23
N VAL A 56 9.54 1.81 3.96
CA VAL A 56 9.02 0.85 2.96
C VAL A 56 10.18 0.15 2.25
N SER A 57 10.17 -1.18 2.29
CA SER A 57 11.02 -2.03 1.43
C SER A 57 10.20 -2.44 0.20
N PRO A 58 10.79 -2.46 -1.01
CA PRO A 58 10.08 -2.96 -2.18
C PRO A 58 9.85 -4.47 -2.10
N GLU A 59 8.76 -4.93 -2.71
CA GLU A 59 8.55 -6.32 -3.09
C GLU A 59 9.25 -6.61 -4.43
N THR A 60 9.51 -7.88 -4.73
CA THR A 60 10.25 -8.29 -5.94
C THR A 60 9.59 -9.44 -6.67
N SER A 61 9.43 -9.30 -7.98
CA SER A 61 8.95 -10.34 -8.89
C SER A 61 10.01 -10.65 -9.96
N VAL A 62 9.85 -11.74 -10.72
CA VAL A 62 10.79 -12.13 -11.77
C VAL A 62 10.18 -11.99 -13.16
N ALA A 63 10.86 -11.27 -14.04
CA ALA A 63 10.39 -11.01 -15.42
C ALA A 63 10.15 -12.30 -16.24
N ALA A 64 10.93 -13.36 -15.96
CA ALA A 64 10.78 -14.64 -16.64
C ALA A 64 11.20 -15.84 -15.78
N GLY A 65 10.44 -16.93 -15.89
CA GLY A 65 10.71 -18.23 -15.28
C GLY A 65 9.85 -18.52 -14.04
N PRO A 66 10.20 -19.57 -13.27
CA PRO A 66 9.59 -19.84 -11.96
C PRO A 66 9.86 -18.68 -10.98
N PRO A 67 9.01 -18.47 -9.96
CA PRO A 67 9.26 -17.47 -8.91
C PRO A 67 10.49 -17.89 -8.09
N PHE A 68 11.65 -17.34 -8.44
CA PHE A 68 12.88 -17.48 -7.69
C PHE A 68 12.90 -16.45 -6.54
N GLU A 69 13.48 -16.83 -5.40
CA GLU A 69 13.74 -15.88 -4.31
C GLU A 69 15.07 -15.12 -4.53
N GLN A 70 15.05 -13.81 -4.27
CA GLN A 70 16.17 -12.89 -4.47
C GLN A 70 17.16 -12.91 -3.28
N ILE A 71 17.64 -14.08 -2.88
CA ILE A 71 18.49 -14.24 -1.66
C ILE A 71 19.79 -13.41 -1.70
N ASN A 72 20.36 -13.21 -2.90
CA ASN A 72 21.49 -12.30 -3.10
C ASN A 72 21.12 -11.28 -4.18
N LEU A 73 20.78 -10.08 -3.71
CA LEU A 73 20.28 -8.95 -4.51
C LEU A 73 21.27 -8.50 -5.59
N THR A 74 22.58 -8.64 -5.39
CA THR A 74 23.59 -8.28 -6.40
C THR A 74 23.64 -9.19 -7.64
N ASN A 75 22.91 -10.30 -7.66
CA ASN A 75 22.79 -11.18 -8.84
C ASN A 75 21.53 -10.90 -9.69
N TRP A 76 20.90 -9.73 -9.49
CA TRP A 76 19.65 -9.32 -10.13
C TRP A 76 19.73 -7.85 -10.55
N VAL A 77 19.06 -7.53 -11.65
CA VAL A 77 18.89 -6.18 -12.19
C VAL A 77 17.39 -5.88 -12.28
N VAL A 78 16.99 -4.66 -11.94
CA VAL A 78 15.61 -4.16 -12.12
C VAL A 78 15.33 -3.97 -13.61
N CYS A 79 14.28 -4.62 -14.11
CA CYS A 79 13.81 -4.50 -15.48
C CYS A 79 12.62 -3.55 -15.62
N ALA A 80 11.80 -3.46 -14.58
CA ALA A 80 10.69 -2.52 -14.48
C ALA A 80 10.40 -2.19 -13.00
N GLN A 81 9.81 -1.02 -12.76
CA GLN A 81 9.38 -0.59 -11.43
C GLN A 81 7.90 -0.17 -11.41
N SER A 82 7.27 -0.31 -10.24
CA SER A 82 5.93 0.21 -9.94
C SER A 82 5.93 0.74 -8.51
N PRO A 83 5.56 2.01 -8.24
CA PRO A 83 5.14 3.05 -9.18
C PRO A 83 6.20 3.48 -10.23
N GLU A 84 5.81 4.26 -11.23
CA GLU A 84 6.78 4.88 -12.15
C GLU A 84 7.67 5.90 -11.42
N ALA A 85 8.84 6.22 -11.98
CA ALA A 85 9.77 7.16 -11.36
C ALA A 85 9.14 8.55 -11.15
N GLY A 86 9.17 9.04 -9.90
CA GLY A 86 8.54 10.29 -9.48
C GLY A 86 7.05 10.20 -9.10
N GLU A 87 6.42 9.03 -9.25
CA GLU A 87 5.09 8.76 -8.68
C GLU A 87 5.15 8.50 -7.16
N GLU A 88 3.99 8.31 -6.53
CA GLU A 88 3.84 8.25 -5.07
C GLU A 88 3.93 6.84 -4.51
N ILE A 89 4.87 6.64 -3.59
CA ILE A 89 4.89 5.46 -2.72
C ILE A 89 3.91 5.71 -1.57
N SER A 90 2.98 4.77 -1.36
CA SER A 90 2.10 4.75 -0.19
C SER A 90 2.66 3.80 0.88
N GLY A 91 2.63 4.21 2.15
CA GLY A 91 2.97 3.32 3.27
C GLY A 91 2.07 2.07 3.39
N ASP A 92 0.88 2.08 2.78
CA ASP A 92 -0.05 0.93 2.77
C ASP A 92 0.22 -0.05 1.61
N THR A 93 1.09 0.28 0.65
CA THR A 93 1.34 -0.56 -0.55
C THR A 93 2.80 -0.43 -0.98
N PRO A 94 3.63 -1.45 -0.71
CA PRO A 94 5.03 -1.45 -1.13
C PRO A 94 5.19 -1.28 -2.64
N PRO A 95 6.25 -0.59 -3.10
CA PRO A 95 6.67 -0.63 -4.50
C PRO A 95 7.02 -2.05 -4.92
N GLU A 96 6.81 -2.38 -6.19
CA GLU A 96 7.24 -3.63 -6.80
C GLU A 96 8.40 -3.38 -7.77
N LEU A 97 9.45 -4.20 -7.68
CA LEU A 97 10.56 -4.23 -8.63
C LEU A 97 10.54 -5.57 -9.38
N GLU A 98 10.25 -5.54 -10.68
CA GLU A 98 10.41 -6.71 -11.53
C GLU A 98 11.89 -6.87 -11.87
N VAL A 99 12.46 -8.06 -11.61
CA VAL A 99 13.90 -8.31 -11.81
C VAL A 99 14.22 -9.48 -12.73
N ALA A 100 15.37 -9.39 -13.40
CA ALA A 100 15.97 -10.49 -14.13
C ALA A 100 17.45 -10.66 -13.77
N ARG A 101 18.10 -11.68 -14.35
CA ARG A 101 19.56 -11.78 -14.29
C ARG A 101 20.18 -10.62 -15.09
N PRO A 102 21.41 -10.17 -14.75
CA PRO A 102 22.08 -9.12 -15.52
C PRO A 102 22.10 -9.42 -17.02
N ASN A 103 21.71 -8.43 -17.84
CA ASN A 103 21.54 -8.55 -19.29
C ASN A 103 20.41 -9.51 -19.74
N GLN A 104 19.33 -9.64 -18.94
CA GLN A 104 18.10 -10.38 -19.29
C GLN A 104 16.83 -9.52 -19.11
N CYS A 105 17.00 -8.21 -19.00
CA CYS A 105 16.03 -7.22 -19.47
C CYS A 105 16.38 -6.93 -20.95
#